data_AF-A0A523GWN0-F1
#
_entry.id   AF-A0A523GWN0-F1
#
_cell.length_a   1.000
_cell.length_b   1.000
_cell.length_c   1.000
_cell.angle_alpha   90.00
_cell.angle_beta   90.00
_cell.angle_gamma   90.00
#
_symmetry.space_group_name_H-M   'P 1'
#
loop_
_entity.id
_entity.type
_entity.pdbx_description
1 polymer ?
#
loop_
_entity_poly.entity_id
_entity_poly.type
_entity_poly.pdbx_seq_one_letter_code
_entity_poly.pdbx_strand_id
1 'polypeptide(L)'
;GIILAILVGIIIIGGIKRIASVTEKIVPFMAILYIGACSYIILDNFSLIDDAIALIIREAFNPTAIGVGSVIGVLLVGFKRAAFSNEAGAGSAAIAHSAVKTRYSASEGLVSLLEPFIDTIVICTMTALVIIIFNFGGYFDYGGDGTGAVIIDGLSYEGAGITSKAFAEFIPYSNIFLTVAVVLFAVSTMISWSYYGLQSWKYLFGRGKTMDLVYKLLFLIFVIIGAAANMQSIWDFSDAMIFAMIFPNMVGLFFLFPVVKKQLRRYLDAIKVAR
;
A
#
# COMPACT_ATOMS: atom_id res chain seq x y z
N GLY A 1 0.06 -7.83 -17.90
CA GLY A 1 -0.91 -6.86 -18.45
C GLY A 1 -2.25 -7.49 -18.77
N ILE A 2 -2.39 -8.13 -19.94
CA ILE A 2 -3.68 -8.61 -20.47
C ILE A 2 -4.44 -9.53 -19.50
N ILE A 3 -3.76 -10.56 -18.95
CA ILE A 3 -4.38 -11.50 -18.01
C ILE A 3 -4.90 -10.77 -16.76
N LEU A 4 -4.12 -9.83 -16.20
CA LEU A 4 -4.53 -9.02 -15.05
C LEU A 4 -5.73 -8.13 -15.39
N ALA A 5 -5.74 -7.50 -16.57
CA ALA A 5 -6.85 -6.67 -17.01
C ALA A 5 -8.15 -7.48 -17.17
N ILE A 6 -8.08 -8.71 -17.70
CA ILE A 6 -9.25 -9.60 -17.77
C ILE A 6 -9.74 -9.95 -16.37
N LEU A 7 -8.83 -10.36 -15.48
CA LEU A 7 -9.17 -10.75 -14.11
C LEU A 7 -9.81 -9.60 -13.33
N VAL A 8 -9.19 -8.43 -13.34
CA VAL A 8 -9.74 -7.22 -12.71
C VAL A 8 -11.05 -6.82 -13.37
N GLY A 9 -11.14 -6.90 -14.70
CA GLY A 9 -12.34 -6.57 -15.48
C GLY A 9 -13.56 -7.37 -15.06
N ILE A 10 -13.42 -8.68 -14.90
CA ILE A 10 -14.48 -9.58 -14.42
C ILE A 10 -15.05 -9.10 -13.07
N ILE A 11 -14.20 -8.55 -12.21
CA ILE A 11 -14.58 -8.10 -10.86
C ILE A 11 -15.24 -6.72 -10.92
N ILE A 12 -14.57 -5.72 -11.52
CA ILE A 12 -15.02 -4.32 -11.48
C ILE A 12 -16.28 -4.07 -12.33
N ILE A 13 -16.49 -4.85 -13.40
CA ILE A 13 -17.70 -4.74 -14.23
C ILE A 13 -18.94 -5.13 -13.42
N GLY A 14 -18.81 -6.10 -12.49
CA GLY A 14 -19.89 -6.52 -11.58
C GLY A 14 -20.31 -5.49 -10.52
N GLY A 15 -19.57 -4.37 -10.39
CA GLY A 15 -19.90 -3.27 -9.48
C GLY A 15 -19.61 -3.56 -8.00
N ILE A 16 -20.03 -2.66 -7.12
CA ILE A 16 -19.57 -2.61 -5.72
C ILE A 16 -19.87 -3.89 -4.91
N LYS A 17 -21.00 -4.56 -5.17
CA LYS A 17 -21.35 -5.81 -4.47
C LYS A 17 -20.35 -6.93 -4.81
N ARG A 18 -19.96 -7.05 -6.08
CA ARG A 18 -18.97 -8.04 -6.53
C ARG A 18 -17.59 -7.70 -5.98
N ILE A 19 -17.21 -6.43 -6.04
CA ILE A 19 -15.97 -5.92 -5.45
C ILE A 19 -15.88 -6.32 -3.97
N ALA A 20 -16.88 -5.97 -3.17
CA ALA A 20 -16.92 -6.30 -1.74
C ALA A 20 -16.81 -7.82 -1.50
N SER A 21 -17.58 -8.63 -2.23
CA SER A 21 -17.59 -10.11 -2.08
C SER A 21 -16.27 -10.80 -2.42
N VAL A 22 -15.43 -10.14 -3.24
CA VAL A 22 -14.11 -10.64 -3.63
C VAL A 22 -13.06 -10.14 -2.63
N THR A 23 -13.07 -8.83 -2.34
CA THR A 23 -12.15 -8.20 -1.40
C THR A 23 -12.25 -8.79 0.01
N GLU A 24 -13.45 -9.10 0.50
CA GLU A 24 -13.66 -9.72 1.83
C GLU A 24 -12.99 -11.10 1.98
N LYS A 25 -12.65 -11.77 0.87
CA LYS A 25 -12.00 -13.09 0.86
C LYS A 25 -10.52 -12.98 0.53
N ILE A 26 -10.19 -12.20 -0.51
CA ILE A 26 -8.81 -12.04 -0.99
C ILE A 26 -7.96 -11.31 0.06
N VAL A 27 -8.46 -10.23 0.65
CA VAL A 27 -7.65 -9.39 1.54
C VAL A 27 -7.23 -10.13 2.82
N PRO A 28 -8.12 -10.82 3.55
CA PRO A 28 -7.70 -11.60 4.70
C PRO A 28 -6.76 -12.74 4.32
N PHE A 29 -7.03 -13.43 3.21
CA PHE A 29 -6.19 -14.53 2.75
C PHE A 29 -4.77 -14.09 2.41
N MET A 30 -4.61 -13.02 1.61
CA MET A 30 -3.29 -12.52 1.22
C MET A 30 -2.51 -11.97 2.43
N ALA A 31 -3.20 -11.30 3.37
CA ALA A 31 -2.58 -10.78 4.58
C ALA A 31 -2.10 -11.91 5.50
N ILE A 32 -2.93 -12.91 5.78
CA ILE A 32 -2.57 -14.06 6.63
C ILE A 32 -1.40 -14.83 6.02
N LEU A 33 -1.45 -15.09 4.71
CA LEU A 33 -0.39 -15.80 4.00
C LEU A 33 0.94 -15.04 4.10
N TYR A 34 0.92 -13.73 3.85
CA TYR A 34 2.13 -12.92 3.86
C TYR A 34 2.69 -12.72 5.28
N ILE A 35 1.83 -12.39 6.25
CA ILE A 35 2.20 -12.26 7.67
C ILE A 35 2.72 -13.59 8.20
N GLY A 36 2.10 -14.72 7.84
CA GLY A 36 2.56 -16.05 8.24
C GLY A 36 3.98 -16.34 7.75
N ALA A 37 4.26 -16.05 6.47
CA ALA A 37 5.59 -16.23 5.90
C ALA A 37 6.63 -15.31 6.54
N CYS A 38 6.31 -14.02 6.74
CA CYS A 38 7.21 -13.11 7.45
C CYS A 38 7.46 -13.54 8.89
N SER A 39 6.41 -13.96 9.60
CA SER A 39 6.51 -14.40 11.00
C SER A 39 7.42 -15.62 11.12
N TYR A 40 7.30 -16.58 10.19
CA TYR A 40 8.20 -17.73 10.15
C TYR A 40 9.66 -17.30 10.07
N ILE A 41 10.01 -16.42 9.11
CA ILE A 41 11.39 -15.96 8.92
C ILE A 41 11.91 -15.19 10.14
N ILE A 42 11.10 -14.27 10.67
CA ILE A 42 11.46 -13.43 11.81
C ILE A 42 11.66 -14.28 13.07
N LEU A 43 10.81 -15.29 13.30
CA LEU A 43 10.93 -16.17 14.47
C LEU A 43 12.10 -17.15 14.35
N ASP A 44 12.40 -17.63 13.14
CA ASP A 44 13.58 -18.46 12.89
C ASP A 44 14.89 -17.69 13.14
N ASN A 45 14.86 -16.37 12.90
CA ASN A 45 15.98 -15.44 13.09
C ASN A 45 15.77 -14.50 14.28
N PHE A 46 15.14 -15.00 15.35
CA PHE A 46 14.70 -14.17 16.48
C PHE A 46 15.82 -13.36 17.13
N SER A 47 17.03 -13.91 17.18
CA SER A 47 18.21 -13.24 17.75
C SER A 47 18.70 -12.02 16.96
N LEU A 48 18.21 -11.82 15.73
CA LEU A 48 18.60 -10.69 14.87
C LEU A 48 17.58 -9.55 14.90
N ILE A 49 16.47 -9.70 15.62
CA ILE A 49 15.38 -8.72 15.63
C ILE A 49 15.80 -7.40 16.28
N ASP A 50 16.46 -7.47 17.42
CA ASP A 50 16.95 -6.29 18.15
C ASP A 50 18.02 -5.55 17.35
N ASP A 51 18.94 -6.28 16.73
CA ASP A 51 19.93 -5.72 15.80
C ASP A 51 19.27 -5.05 14.59
N ALA A 52 18.26 -5.68 13.98
CA ALA A 52 17.53 -5.11 12.84
C ALA A 52 16.79 -3.83 13.22
N ILE A 53 16.11 -3.80 14.36
CA ILE A 53 15.42 -2.59 14.85
C ILE A 53 16.44 -1.49 15.19
N ALA A 54 17.55 -1.84 15.84
CA ALA A 54 18.62 -0.90 16.14
C ALA A 54 19.21 -0.29 14.86
N LEU A 55 19.39 -1.10 13.82
CA LEU A 55 19.84 -0.63 12.51
C LEU A 55 18.86 0.36 11.89
N ILE A 56 17.55 0.05 11.87
CA ILE A 56 16.52 0.97 11.34
C ILE A 56 16.59 2.33 12.04
N ILE A 57 16.64 2.33 13.37
CA ILE A 57 16.70 3.57 14.15
C ILE A 57 18.00 4.32 13.87
N ARG A 58 19.14 3.62 13.86
CA ARG A 58 20.45 4.24 13.61
C ARG A 58 20.51 4.88 12.22
N GLU A 59 20.12 4.16 11.18
CA GLU A 59 20.16 4.68 9.80
C GLU A 59 19.10 5.77 9.55
N ALA A 60 17.99 5.79 10.32
CA ALA A 60 17.00 6.87 10.22
C ALA A 60 17.53 8.22 10.73
N PHE A 61 18.36 8.22 11.79
CA PHE A 61 18.89 9.44 12.41
C PHE A 61 20.35 9.75 12.07
N ASN A 62 21.11 8.76 11.60
CA ASN A 62 22.52 8.90 11.26
C ASN A 62 22.84 8.07 10.00
N PRO A 63 22.29 8.47 8.83
CA PRO A 63 22.33 7.67 7.61
C PRO A 63 23.74 7.56 7.04
N THR A 64 24.16 6.34 6.77
CA THR A 64 25.49 6.04 6.20
C THR A 64 25.48 5.89 4.68
N ALA A 65 24.30 5.75 4.07
CA ALA A 65 24.14 5.51 2.63
C ALA A 65 24.55 6.72 1.76
N ILE A 66 25.42 6.48 0.78
CA ILE A 66 25.93 7.48 -0.16
C ILE A 66 24.82 7.91 -1.14
N GLY A 67 24.71 9.22 -1.43
CA GLY A 67 23.75 9.79 -2.40
C GLY A 67 22.45 10.33 -1.79
N VAL A 68 22.00 9.78 -0.66
CA VAL A 68 20.84 10.25 0.13
C VAL A 68 21.23 10.71 1.53
N GLY A 69 22.49 10.49 1.95
CA GLY A 69 23.06 10.49 3.32
C GLY A 69 22.89 11.72 4.22
N SER A 70 21.95 12.60 3.94
CA SER A 70 21.36 13.49 4.94
C SER A 70 20.15 12.82 5.59
N VAL A 71 19.95 13.05 6.88
CA VAL A 71 18.73 12.65 7.61
C VAL A 71 17.47 13.07 6.86
N ILE A 72 17.51 14.24 6.21
CA ILE A 72 16.41 14.78 5.40
C ILE A 72 16.09 13.87 4.21
N GLY A 73 17.11 13.34 3.52
CA GLY A 73 16.92 12.47 2.36
C GLY A 73 16.20 11.17 2.72
N VAL A 74 16.65 10.50 3.79
CA VAL A 74 16.04 9.24 4.26
C VAL A 74 14.60 9.48 4.72
N LEU A 75 14.35 10.57 5.46
CA LEU A 75 12.99 10.94 5.87
C LEU A 75 12.08 11.24 4.68
N LEU A 76 12.57 11.95 3.67
CA LEU A 76 11.78 12.27 2.46
C LEU A 76 11.41 11.00 1.70
N VAL A 77 12.35 10.08 1.49
CA VAL A 77 12.06 8.80 0.84
C VAL A 77 11.08 7.98 1.69
N GLY A 78 11.31 7.89 3.00
CA GLY A 78 10.43 7.19 3.93
C GLY A 78 9.00 7.73 3.90
N PHE A 79 8.81 9.06 3.97
CA PHE A 79 7.49 9.68 3.91
C PHE A 79 6.82 9.50 2.55
N LYS A 80 7.55 9.63 1.42
CA LYS A 80 7.00 9.37 0.09
C LYS A 80 6.46 7.95 -0.04
N ARG A 81 7.27 6.95 0.35
CA ARG A 81 6.89 5.54 0.24
C ARG A 81 5.80 5.15 1.24
N ALA A 82 5.84 5.69 2.46
CA ALA A 82 4.77 5.49 3.44
C ALA A 82 3.43 6.08 2.97
N ALA A 83 3.43 7.31 2.43
CA ALA A 83 2.23 7.94 1.88
C ALA A 83 1.68 7.18 0.67
N PHE A 84 2.53 6.54 -0.14
CA PHE A 84 2.10 5.64 -1.21
C PHE A 84 1.46 4.36 -0.67
N SER A 85 2.00 3.79 0.41
CA SER A 85 1.51 2.53 0.99
C SER A 85 0.14 2.68 1.66
N ASN A 86 0.04 3.63 2.59
CA ASN A 86 -1.17 3.78 3.40
C ASN A 86 -2.12 4.87 2.96
N GLU A 87 -1.76 5.64 1.93
CA GLU A 87 -2.60 6.69 1.35
C GLU A 87 -3.01 7.78 2.35
N ALA A 88 -2.25 7.94 3.44
CA ALA A 88 -2.55 8.90 4.48
C ALA A 88 -2.60 10.33 3.91
N GLY A 89 -3.72 11.01 4.18
CA GLY A 89 -3.96 12.37 3.70
C GLY A 89 -4.44 12.48 2.25
N ALA A 90 -4.44 11.40 1.46
CA ALA A 90 -4.89 11.46 0.05
C ALA A 90 -6.41 11.55 -0.10
N GLY A 91 -7.17 11.10 0.91
CA GLY A 91 -8.64 11.15 0.93
C GLY A 91 -9.33 10.06 0.11
N SER A 92 -8.58 9.17 -0.54
CA SER A 92 -9.06 8.03 -1.32
C SER A 92 -9.83 7.02 -0.47
N ALA A 93 -9.27 6.60 0.67
CA ALA A 93 -9.90 5.63 1.58
C ALA A 93 -11.31 6.06 2.02
N ALA A 94 -11.50 7.37 2.27
CA ALA A 94 -12.80 7.93 2.66
C ALA A 94 -13.90 7.67 1.61
N ILE A 95 -13.55 7.50 0.33
CA ILE A 95 -14.50 7.14 -0.73
C ILE A 95 -15.09 5.75 -0.46
N ALA A 96 -14.27 4.76 -0.10
CA ALA A 96 -14.76 3.42 0.27
C ALA A 96 -15.64 3.46 1.52
N HIS A 97 -15.12 4.09 2.59
CA HIS A 97 -15.82 4.15 3.89
C HIS A 97 -17.13 4.93 3.82
N SER A 98 -17.25 5.90 2.91
CA SER A 98 -18.51 6.62 2.70
C SER A 98 -19.66 5.75 2.18
N ALA A 99 -19.36 4.58 1.60
CA ALA A 99 -20.36 3.64 1.11
C ALA A 99 -20.92 2.71 2.21
N VAL A 100 -20.31 2.69 3.40
CA VAL A 100 -20.74 1.84 4.50
C VAL A 100 -22.03 2.38 5.13
N LYS A 101 -22.94 1.47 5.50
CA LYS A 101 -24.19 1.80 6.18
C LYS A 101 -23.95 1.98 7.68
N THR A 102 -23.56 3.18 8.09
CA THR A 102 -23.44 3.55 9.51
C THR A 102 -24.41 4.67 9.89
N ARG A 103 -24.80 4.73 11.16
CA ARG A 103 -25.51 5.88 11.75
C ARG A 103 -24.57 6.97 12.26
N TYR A 104 -23.29 6.66 12.40
CA TYR A 104 -22.27 7.55 12.97
C TYR A 104 -21.03 7.56 12.07
N SER A 105 -20.82 8.64 11.31
CA SER A 105 -19.67 8.73 10.39
C SER A 105 -18.31 8.55 11.08
N ALA A 106 -18.20 8.95 12.36
CA ALA A 106 -16.98 8.76 13.14
C ALA A 106 -16.70 7.30 13.51
N SER A 107 -17.69 6.39 13.49
CA SER A 107 -17.42 4.97 13.69
C SER A 107 -16.58 4.41 12.54
N GLU A 108 -16.97 4.72 11.30
CA GLU A 108 -16.24 4.28 10.11
C GLU A 108 -14.88 4.96 10.02
N GLY A 109 -14.78 6.25 10.39
CA GLY A 109 -13.51 6.93 10.47
C GLY A 109 -12.52 6.33 11.49
N LEU A 110 -13.00 5.63 12.52
CA LEU A 110 -12.16 4.88 13.45
C LEU A 110 -11.78 3.50 12.89
N VAL A 111 -12.70 2.83 12.20
CA VAL A 111 -12.43 1.56 11.52
C VAL A 111 -11.37 1.76 10.42
N SER A 112 -11.44 2.86 9.68
CA SER A 112 -10.47 3.18 8.62
C SER A 112 -9.05 3.36 9.14
N LEU A 113 -8.83 3.63 10.44
CA LEU A 113 -7.48 3.70 11.03
C LEU A 113 -6.78 2.34 11.07
N LEU A 114 -7.53 1.23 10.95
CA LEU A 114 -6.95 -0.10 10.86
C LEU A 114 -6.19 -0.31 9.55
N GLU A 115 -6.56 0.39 8.47
CA GLU A 115 -5.91 0.28 7.16
C GLU A 115 -4.42 0.66 7.23
N PRO A 116 -4.03 1.90 7.62
CA PRO A 116 -2.63 2.28 7.74
C PRO A 116 -1.87 1.47 8.80
N PHE A 117 -2.56 1.01 9.85
CA PHE A 117 -1.94 0.19 10.89
C PHE A 117 -1.55 -1.19 10.36
N ILE A 118 -2.48 -1.91 9.72
CA ILE A 118 -2.21 -3.25 9.18
C ILE A 118 -1.20 -3.14 8.03
N ASP A 119 -1.36 -2.16 7.14
CA ASP A 119 -0.48 -1.99 6.00
C ASP A 119 0.94 -1.58 6.41
N THR A 120 1.11 -0.39 6.99
CA THR A 120 2.45 0.16 7.25
C THR A 120 3.09 -0.38 8.53
N ILE A 121 2.34 -0.40 9.63
CA ILE A 121 2.92 -0.74 10.94
C ILE A 121 3.15 -2.24 11.05
N VAL A 122 2.25 -3.07 10.51
CA VAL A 122 2.41 -4.53 10.54
C VAL A 122 3.12 -5.02 9.30
N ILE A 123 2.49 -4.97 8.12
CA ILE A 123 2.99 -5.64 6.92
C ILE A 123 4.33 -5.04 6.45
N CYS A 124 4.42 -3.72 6.22
CA CYS A 124 5.66 -3.11 5.73
C CYS A 124 6.82 -3.24 6.72
N THR A 125 6.56 -3.16 8.03
CA THR A 125 7.59 -3.36 9.05
C THR A 125 8.10 -4.79 9.03
N MET A 126 7.22 -5.78 8.91
CA MET A 126 7.63 -7.19 8.76
C MET A 126 8.45 -7.41 7.49
N THR A 127 8.05 -6.83 6.35
CA THR A 127 8.83 -6.88 5.11
C THR A 127 10.22 -6.27 5.29
N ALA A 128 10.31 -5.11 5.94
CA ALA A 128 11.58 -4.44 6.21
C ALA A 128 12.49 -5.29 7.09
N LEU A 129 11.95 -5.89 8.16
CA LEU A 129 12.71 -6.80 9.04
C LEU A 129 13.25 -8.00 8.27
N VAL A 130 12.45 -8.66 7.43
CA VAL A 130 12.91 -9.79 6.61
C VAL A 130 14.05 -9.37 5.67
N ILE A 131 13.93 -8.21 5.02
CA ILE A 131 14.96 -7.68 4.10
C ILE A 131 16.26 -7.35 4.86
N ILE A 132 16.18 -6.76 6.04
CA ILE A 132 17.35 -6.41 6.85
C ILE A 132 18.03 -7.66 7.40
N ILE A 133 17.25 -8.60 7.95
CA ILE A 133 17.75 -9.89 8.44
C ILE A 133 18.45 -10.64 7.32
N PHE A 134 17.86 -10.70 6.13
CA PHE A 134 18.53 -11.26 4.95
C PHE A 134 19.87 -10.58 4.73
N ASN A 135 19.89 -9.24 4.69
CA ASN A 135 21.10 -8.49 4.41
C ASN A 135 22.18 -8.57 5.49
N PHE A 136 21.89 -9.01 6.72
CA PHE A 136 22.95 -9.30 7.69
C PHE A 136 23.93 -10.38 7.22
N GLY A 137 23.54 -11.23 6.27
CA GLY A 137 24.46 -12.13 5.59
C GLY A 137 25.41 -11.46 4.58
N GLY A 138 25.31 -10.14 4.38
CA GLY A 138 26.17 -9.37 3.49
C GLY A 138 25.82 -9.52 2.00
N TYR A 139 24.59 -9.90 1.67
CA TYR A 139 24.17 -10.15 0.29
C TYR A 139 23.98 -8.89 -0.56
N PHE A 140 23.78 -7.71 0.04
CA PHE A 140 23.60 -6.49 -0.74
C PHE A 140 24.93 -5.80 -1.01
N ASP A 141 25.25 -5.73 -2.30
CA ASP A 141 26.23 -4.78 -2.81
C ASP A 141 25.50 -3.45 -3.10
N TYR A 142 25.77 -2.46 -2.25
CA TYR A 142 25.24 -1.11 -2.37
C TYR A 142 26.03 -0.35 -3.44
N GLY A 143 25.51 -0.34 -4.67
CA GLY A 143 26.17 0.28 -5.83
C GLY A 143 25.25 1.06 -6.76
N GLY A 144 24.08 1.49 -6.28
CA GLY A 144 23.06 2.16 -7.09
C GLY A 144 23.21 3.68 -7.19
N ASP A 145 22.62 4.25 -8.22
CA ASP A 145 22.41 5.68 -8.51
C ASP A 145 21.37 6.37 -7.58
N GLY A 146 21.01 5.75 -6.47
CA GLY A 146 19.97 6.23 -5.53
C GLY A 146 18.53 5.86 -5.90
N THR A 147 18.32 5.02 -6.92
CA THR A 147 16.98 4.58 -7.41
C THR A 147 16.30 3.51 -6.55
N GLY A 148 17.01 2.94 -5.56
CA GLY A 148 16.49 1.87 -4.71
C GLY A 148 16.75 0.45 -5.22
N ALA A 149 17.58 0.31 -6.25
CA ALA A 149 18.14 -0.97 -6.69
C ALA A 149 19.27 -1.45 -5.76
N VAL A 150 19.39 -2.77 -5.60
CA VAL A 150 20.51 -3.44 -4.93
C VAL A 150 21.07 -4.53 -5.82
N ILE A 151 22.38 -4.78 -5.72
CA ILE A 151 23.02 -5.88 -6.45
C ILE A 151 23.09 -7.09 -5.50
N ILE A 152 22.60 -8.24 -5.97
CA ILE A 152 22.64 -9.54 -5.28
C ILE A 152 23.20 -10.55 -6.27
N ASP A 153 24.30 -11.22 -5.92
CA ASP A 153 25.00 -12.17 -6.81
C ASP A 153 25.34 -11.61 -8.21
N GLY A 154 25.72 -10.33 -8.28
CA GLY A 154 26.07 -9.66 -9.54
C GLY A 154 24.89 -9.29 -10.43
N LEU A 155 23.65 -9.48 -9.98
CA LEU A 155 22.42 -9.10 -10.68
C LEU A 155 21.71 -7.96 -9.93
N SER A 156 21.21 -6.97 -10.68
CA SER A 156 20.43 -5.86 -10.11
C SER A 156 18.99 -6.28 -9.83
N TYR A 157 18.52 -6.01 -8.61
CA TYR A 157 17.15 -6.26 -8.17
C TYR A 157 16.52 -4.98 -7.61
N GLU A 158 15.23 -4.80 -7.90
CA GLU A 158 14.43 -3.67 -7.43
C GLU A 158 13.06 -4.14 -6.93
N GLY A 159 12.46 -3.35 -6.03
CA GLY A 159 11.09 -3.56 -5.54
C GLY A 159 10.84 -4.99 -5.04
N ALA A 160 9.79 -5.63 -5.56
CA ALA A 160 9.39 -6.98 -5.18
C ALA A 160 10.46 -8.06 -5.47
N GLY A 161 11.41 -7.79 -6.37
CA GLY A 161 12.53 -8.70 -6.65
C GLY A 161 13.45 -8.88 -5.44
N ILE A 162 13.69 -7.80 -4.68
CA ILE A 162 14.50 -7.82 -3.45
C ILE A 162 13.81 -8.67 -2.39
N THR A 163 12.51 -8.44 -2.18
CA THR A 163 11.70 -9.23 -1.24
C THR A 163 11.69 -10.70 -1.63
N SER A 164 11.55 -11.02 -2.92
CA SER A 164 11.56 -12.42 -3.38
C SER A 164 12.88 -13.11 -3.08
N LYS A 165 14.02 -12.42 -3.25
CA LYS A 165 15.34 -12.95 -2.92
C LYS A 165 15.50 -13.19 -1.42
N ALA A 166 15.11 -12.22 -0.60
CA ALA A 166 15.18 -12.35 0.85
C ALA A 166 14.38 -13.56 1.36
N PHE A 167 13.16 -13.77 0.86
CA PHE A 167 12.36 -14.92 1.27
C PHE A 167 12.86 -16.26 0.71
N ALA A 168 13.51 -16.26 -0.46
CA ALA A 168 14.04 -17.48 -1.06
C ALA A 168 15.19 -18.08 -0.26
N GLU A 169 15.91 -17.24 0.50
CA GLU A 169 16.96 -17.68 1.42
C GLU A 169 16.40 -18.53 2.56
N PHE A 170 15.31 -18.08 3.20
CA PHE A 170 14.79 -18.70 4.42
C PHE A 170 13.70 -19.74 4.16
N ILE A 171 12.96 -19.62 3.06
CA ILE A 171 11.86 -20.52 2.72
C ILE A 171 12.10 -21.07 1.31
N PRO A 172 12.43 -22.37 1.18
CA PRO A 172 12.57 -23.01 -0.13
C PRO A 172 11.30 -22.85 -0.96
N TYR A 173 11.46 -22.57 -2.26
CA TYR A 173 10.37 -22.36 -3.21
C TYR A 173 9.42 -21.20 -2.89
N SER A 174 9.83 -20.27 -2.02
CA SER A 174 8.97 -19.15 -1.61
C SER A 174 8.54 -18.23 -2.74
N ASN A 175 9.36 -18.13 -3.78
CA ASN A 175 9.08 -17.40 -5.00
C ASN A 175 7.68 -17.73 -5.58
N ILE A 176 7.23 -18.98 -5.51
CA ILE A 176 5.93 -19.39 -6.06
C ILE A 176 4.78 -18.78 -5.26
N PHE A 177 4.76 -18.99 -3.93
CA PHE A 177 3.68 -18.45 -3.10
C PHE A 177 3.74 -16.93 -2.99
N LEU A 178 4.94 -16.34 -3.00
CA LEU A 178 5.11 -14.90 -2.97
C LEU A 178 4.63 -14.25 -4.26
N THR A 179 4.88 -14.87 -5.42
CA THR A 179 4.32 -14.38 -6.68
C THR A 179 2.80 -14.37 -6.62
N VAL A 180 2.18 -15.42 -6.06
CA VAL A 180 0.73 -15.46 -5.82
C VAL A 180 0.31 -14.34 -4.88
N ALA A 181 1.01 -14.13 -3.76
CA ALA A 181 0.71 -13.06 -2.81
C ALA A 181 0.78 -11.68 -3.47
N VAL A 182 1.88 -11.37 -4.18
CA VAL A 182 2.08 -10.09 -4.88
C VAL A 182 1.00 -9.85 -5.93
N VAL A 183 0.60 -10.88 -6.68
CA VAL A 183 -0.50 -10.78 -7.63
C VAL A 183 -1.82 -10.48 -6.91
N LEU A 184 -2.10 -11.13 -5.77
CA LEU A 184 -3.31 -10.85 -4.98
C LEU A 184 -3.31 -9.44 -4.41
N PHE A 185 -2.17 -8.96 -3.88
CA PHE A 185 -2.00 -7.57 -3.44
C PHE A 185 -2.28 -6.61 -4.60
N ALA A 186 -1.62 -6.79 -5.74
CA ALA A 186 -1.81 -5.93 -6.91
C ALA A 186 -3.26 -5.93 -7.40
N VAL A 187 -3.91 -7.10 -7.46
CA VAL A 187 -5.32 -7.23 -7.85
C VAL A 187 -6.23 -6.50 -6.85
N SER A 188 -6.00 -6.68 -5.55
CA SER A 188 -6.80 -6.02 -4.51
C SER A 188 -6.72 -4.48 -4.62
N THR A 189 -5.53 -3.94 -4.82
CA THR A 189 -5.30 -2.50 -5.00
C THR A 189 -5.96 -1.99 -6.27
N MET A 190 -5.81 -2.70 -7.40
CA MET A 190 -6.45 -2.33 -8.67
C MET A 190 -7.98 -2.28 -8.55
N ILE A 191 -8.59 -3.21 -7.82
CA ILE A 191 -10.04 -3.23 -7.60
C ILE A 191 -10.49 -2.00 -6.79
N SER A 192 -9.82 -1.71 -5.68
CA SER A 192 -10.15 -0.56 -4.82
C SER A 192 -9.97 0.77 -5.55
N TRP A 193 -8.83 0.96 -6.22
CA TRP A 193 -8.53 2.19 -6.96
C TRP A 193 -9.42 2.40 -8.19
N SER A 194 -9.84 1.31 -8.85
CA SER A 194 -10.86 1.39 -9.90
C SER A 194 -12.18 1.92 -9.34
N TYR A 195 -12.58 1.50 -8.14
CA TYR A 195 -13.78 2.03 -7.51
C TYR A 195 -13.63 3.51 -7.09
N TYR A 196 -12.49 3.88 -6.50
CA TYR A 196 -12.22 5.27 -6.09
C TYR A 196 -12.26 6.23 -7.26
N GLY A 197 -11.51 5.92 -8.32
CA GLY A 197 -11.49 6.76 -9.50
C GLY A 197 -12.83 6.76 -10.25
N LEU A 198 -13.63 5.69 -10.20
CA LEU A 198 -14.98 5.70 -10.74
C LEU A 198 -15.90 6.69 -10.00
N GLN A 199 -15.75 6.85 -8.68
CA GLN A 199 -16.53 7.87 -7.94
C GLN A 199 -16.11 9.28 -8.34
N SER A 200 -14.81 9.52 -8.47
CA SER A 200 -14.29 10.80 -8.98
C SER A 200 -14.76 11.09 -10.40
N TRP A 201 -14.75 10.07 -11.28
CA TRP A 201 -15.27 10.17 -12.64
C TRP A 201 -16.76 10.54 -12.67
N LYS A 202 -17.57 9.91 -11.81
CA LYS A 202 -18.99 10.21 -11.68
C LYS A 202 -19.26 11.62 -11.17
N TYR A 203 -18.39 12.15 -10.33
CA TYR A 203 -18.48 13.51 -9.83
C TYR A 203 -18.27 14.53 -10.98
N LEU A 204 -17.29 14.29 -11.85
CA LEU A 204 -16.95 15.19 -12.95
C LEU A 204 -17.86 15.06 -14.17
N PHE A 205 -18.15 13.83 -14.60
CA PHE A 205 -18.81 13.55 -15.87
C PHE A 205 -20.26 13.07 -15.71
N GLY A 206 -20.77 13.08 -14.48
CA GLY A 206 -22.11 12.63 -14.15
C GLY A 206 -22.24 11.11 -14.04
N ARG A 207 -23.45 10.67 -13.65
CA ARG A 207 -23.76 9.25 -13.39
C ARG A 207 -24.44 8.63 -14.60
N GLY A 208 -23.99 7.47 -15.05
CA GLY A 208 -24.67 6.72 -16.11
C GLY A 208 -23.96 5.42 -16.45
N LYS A 209 -24.70 4.40 -16.90
CA LYS A 209 -24.13 3.08 -17.23
C LYS A 209 -23.02 3.19 -18.29
N THR A 210 -23.20 4.06 -19.28
CA THR A 210 -22.20 4.31 -20.32
C THR A 210 -20.94 4.95 -19.74
N MET A 211 -21.08 5.98 -18.90
CA MET A 211 -19.93 6.64 -18.26
C MET A 211 -19.15 5.68 -17.35
N ASP A 212 -19.87 4.84 -16.60
CA ASP A 212 -19.27 3.80 -15.76
C ASP A 212 -18.48 2.79 -16.57
N LEU A 213 -19.04 2.35 -17.72
CA LEU A 213 -18.38 1.38 -18.59
C LEU A 213 -17.14 2.00 -19.26
N VAL A 214 -17.25 3.24 -19.76
CA VAL A 214 -16.12 3.96 -20.36
C VAL A 214 -14.97 4.08 -19.38
N TYR A 215 -15.23 4.53 -18.14
CA TYR A 215 -14.19 4.62 -17.12
C TYR A 215 -13.53 3.27 -16.83
N LYS A 216 -14.34 2.21 -16.66
CA LYS A 216 -13.80 0.86 -16.39
C LYS A 216 -12.95 0.35 -17.56
N LEU A 217 -13.38 0.56 -18.80
CA LEU A 217 -12.60 0.16 -19.98
C LEU A 217 -11.28 0.93 -20.06
N LEU A 218 -11.29 2.24 -19.82
CA LEU A 218 -10.08 3.06 -19.74
C LEU A 218 -9.15 2.53 -18.64
N PHE A 219 -9.66 2.27 -17.45
CA PHE A 219 -8.88 1.70 -16.34
C PHE A 219 -8.19 0.40 -16.74
N LEU A 220 -8.91 -0.53 -17.39
CA LEU A 220 -8.35 -1.80 -17.85
C LEU A 220 -7.28 -1.63 -18.94
N ILE A 221 -7.42 -0.65 -19.83
CA ILE A 221 -6.37 -0.30 -20.80
C ILE A 221 -5.11 0.17 -20.07
N PHE A 222 -5.25 1.03 -19.07
CA PHE A 222 -4.11 1.50 -18.27
C PHE A 222 -3.46 0.39 -17.44
N VAL A 223 -4.18 -0.65 -17.03
CA VAL A 223 -3.59 -1.86 -16.42
C VAL A 223 -2.65 -2.58 -17.40
N ILE A 224 -3.00 -2.62 -18.68
CA ILE A 224 -2.14 -3.23 -19.72
C ILE A 224 -0.90 -2.36 -19.96
N ILE A 225 -1.10 -1.05 -20.11
CA ILE A 225 -0.01 -0.09 -20.35
C ILE A 225 0.97 -0.08 -19.16
N GLY A 226 0.45 0.01 -17.93
CA GLY A 226 1.26 0.04 -16.71
C GLY A 226 2.11 -1.21 -16.53
N ALA A 227 1.63 -2.37 -16.99
CA ALA A 227 2.41 -3.61 -16.94
C ALA A 227 3.59 -3.66 -17.93
N ALA A 228 3.69 -2.72 -18.87
CA ALA A 228 4.77 -2.62 -19.84
C ALA A 228 5.64 -1.36 -19.66
N ALA A 229 5.28 -0.46 -18.73
CA ALA A 229 6.00 0.78 -18.47
C ALA A 229 7.17 0.56 -17.50
N ASN A 230 8.17 1.44 -17.57
CA ASN A 230 9.33 1.42 -16.67
C ASN A 230 8.90 1.81 -15.24
N MET A 231 9.42 1.10 -14.23
CA MET A 231 9.02 1.28 -12.83
C MET A 231 9.30 2.68 -12.29
N GLN A 232 10.46 3.26 -12.60
CA GLN A 232 10.83 4.61 -12.15
C GLN A 232 9.84 5.66 -12.68
N SER A 233 9.50 5.58 -13.97
CA SER A 233 8.53 6.50 -14.57
C SER A 233 7.14 6.38 -13.93
N ILE A 234 6.72 5.16 -13.57
CA ILE A 234 5.45 4.93 -12.87
C ILE A 234 5.49 5.55 -11.47
N TRP A 235 6.59 5.38 -10.73
CA TRP A 235 6.76 5.96 -9.40
C TRP A 235 6.75 7.49 -9.43
N ASP A 236 7.50 8.10 -10.34
CA ASP A 236 7.57 9.57 -10.43
C ASP A 236 6.20 10.17 -10.78
N PHE A 237 5.49 9.55 -11.72
CA PHE A 237 4.13 9.95 -12.06
C PHE A 237 3.16 9.77 -10.88
N SER A 238 3.26 8.64 -10.18
CA SER A 238 2.37 8.34 -9.05
C SER A 238 2.62 9.26 -7.85
N ASP A 239 3.88 9.54 -7.52
CA ASP A 239 4.25 10.48 -6.45
C ASP A 239 3.67 11.86 -6.72
N ALA A 240 3.72 12.34 -7.98
CA ALA A 240 3.12 13.61 -8.37
C ALA A 240 1.58 13.60 -8.26
N MET A 241 0.92 12.53 -8.66
CA MET A 241 -0.55 12.41 -8.58
C MET A 241 -1.04 12.30 -7.12
N ILE A 242 -0.37 11.51 -6.28
CA ILE A 242 -0.68 11.41 -4.86
C ILE A 242 -0.51 12.78 -4.19
N PHE A 243 0.58 13.50 -4.48
CA PHE A 243 0.77 14.85 -3.97
C PHE A 243 -0.38 15.79 -4.39
N ALA A 244 -0.78 15.74 -5.67
CA ALA A 244 -1.89 16.54 -6.19
C ALA A 244 -3.23 16.20 -5.54
N MET A 245 -3.43 14.98 -5.03
CA MET A 245 -4.62 14.58 -4.26
C MET A 245 -4.53 14.99 -2.78
N ILE A 246 -3.37 14.78 -2.15
CA ILE A 246 -3.15 15.09 -0.72
C ILE A 246 -3.34 16.58 -0.47
N PHE A 247 -2.75 17.44 -1.29
CA PHE A 247 -2.77 18.89 -1.05
C PHE A 247 -4.18 19.48 -0.88
N PRO A 248 -5.11 19.35 -1.85
CA PRO A 248 -6.47 19.89 -1.69
C PRO A 248 -7.25 19.19 -0.58
N ASN A 249 -7.06 17.87 -0.38
CA ASN A 249 -7.75 17.15 0.68
C ASN A 249 -7.34 17.62 2.08
N MET A 250 -6.03 17.82 2.31
CA MET A 250 -5.50 18.32 3.58
C MET A 250 -5.98 19.74 3.89
N VAL A 251 -6.03 20.61 2.87
CA VAL A 251 -6.60 21.96 3.02
C VAL A 251 -8.08 21.87 3.41
N GLY A 252 -8.85 21.00 2.76
CA GLY A 252 -10.25 20.75 3.12
C GLY A 252 -10.42 20.25 4.56
N LEU A 253 -9.61 19.27 4.97
CA LEU A 253 -9.63 18.72 6.34
C LEU A 253 -9.26 19.76 7.40
N PHE A 254 -8.32 20.67 7.10
CA PHE A 254 -7.98 21.77 8.01
C PHE A 254 -9.20 22.63 8.34
N PHE A 255 -9.98 23.03 7.33
CA PHE A 255 -11.21 23.80 7.53
C PHE A 255 -12.35 22.99 8.12
N LEU A 256 -12.44 21.69 7.79
CA LEU A 256 -13.50 20.80 8.26
C LEU A 256 -13.19 20.14 9.61
N PHE A 257 -12.01 20.36 10.18
CA PHE A 257 -11.60 19.82 11.49
C PHE A 257 -12.65 20.03 12.60
N PRO A 258 -13.31 21.20 12.74
CA PRO A 258 -14.36 21.39 13.75
C PRO A 258 -15.56 20.44 13.56
N VAL A 259 -15.91 20.14 12.30
CA VAL A 259 -17.01 19.22 11.97
C VAL A 259 -16.62 17.79 12.34
N VAL A 260 -15.41 17.36 12.00
CA VAL A 260 -14.87 16.05 12.36
C VAL A 260 -14.87 15.87 13.88
N LYS A 261 -14.36 16.86 14.62
CA LYS A 261 -14.35 16.88 16.09
C LYS A 261 -15.76 16.75 16.68
N LYS A 262 -16.75 17.44 16.09
CA LYS A 262 -18.16 17.35 16.51
C LYS A 262 -18.75 15.95 16.27
N GLN A 263 -18.48 15.34 15.11
CA GLN A 263 -18.97 13.99 14.80
C GLN A 263 -18.31 12.93 15.70
N LEU A 264 -17.01 13.06 15.97
CA LEU A 264 -16.30 12.18 16.89
C LEU A 264 -16.89 12.26 18.30
N ARG A 265 -17.10 13.48 18.82
CA ARG A 265 -17.72 13.66 20.15
C ARG A 265 -19.11 13.03 20.21
N ARG A 266 -19.95 13.25 19.19
CA ARG A 266 -21.28 12.64 19.09
C ARG A 266 -21.23 11.12 19.17
N TYR A 267 -20.27 10.49 18.48
CA TYR A 267 -20.11 9.04 18.54
C TYR A 267 -19.61 8.55 19.90
N LEU A 268 -18.61 9.22 20.47
CA LEU A 268 -18.08 8.90 21.80
C LEU A 268 -19.14 9.02 22.90
N ASP A 269 -20.01 10.03 22.83
CA ASP A 269 -21.11 10.19 23.77
C ASP A 269 -22.14 9.06 23.61
N ALA A 270 -22.46 8.66 22.36
CA ALA A 270 -23.39 7.57 22.09
C ALA A 270 -22.91 6.20 22.63
N ILE A 271 -21.62 5.89 22.52
CA ILE A 271 -21.06 4.62 23.02
C ILE A 271 -20.83 4.63 24.54
N LYS A 272 -20.69 5.81 25.16
CA LYS A 272 -20.61 5.93 26.63
C LYS A 272 -21.94 5.67 27.31
N VAL A 273 -23.04 6.10 26.70
CA VAL A 273 -24.41 5.85 27.22
C VAL A 273 -24.81 4.37 27.09
N ALA A 274 -24.18 3.63 26.18
CA ALA A 274 -24.40 2.21 25.99
C ALA A 274 -23.59 1.31 26.95
N ARG A 275 -22.73 1.89 27.79
CA ARG A 275 -21.98 1.21 28.87
C ARG A 275 -22.63 1.49 30.21
#